data_AF-A0A1J3GDD5-F1
#
_entry.id   AF-A0A1J3GDD5-F1
#
_cell.length_a   1.000
_cell.length_b   1.000
_cell.length_c   1.000
_cell.angle_alpha   90.00
_cell.angle_beta   90.00
_cell.angle_gamma   90.00
#
_symmetry.space_group_name_H-M   'P 1'
#
loop_
_entity.id
_entity.type
_entity.pdbx_description
1 polymer ?
#
loop_
_entity_poly.entity_id
_entity_poly.type
_entity_poly.pdbx_seq_one_letter_code
_entity_poly.pdbx_strand_id
1 'polypeptide(L)'
;GGDVAKKVDFAYSLFEKQVPVDAIFQKDEMIDIIGVTKGKGYEGVVTRWGVTRLPRKTHRGLRKVACIGAWHPARVSYTVARAGQNGYHHRTEMNKKVYRIGKVGQESHKAMTEFDRTEKEITPMGGFPHYGIVKEDYVLIKGCCVGPKKRVVTLRQSLVKQTSRVAMEEIKLKFFDTSAKNGHSCYQTSVEKAKSFGRVIKA
;
A
#
# COMPACT_ATOMS: atom_id res chain seq x y z
N GLY A 1 -10.68 -7.75 -25.13
CA GLY A 1 -12.01 -8.41 -25.14
C GLY A 1 -12.31 -8.92 -26.54
N GLY A 2 -13.19 -9.90 -26.71
CA GLY A 2 -13.46 -10.54 -28.01
C GLY A 2 -14.17 -11.89 -27.87
N ASP A 3 -14.30 -12.61 -28.98
CA ASP A 3 -14.74 -14.01 -29.02
C ASP A 3 -13.68 -14.95 -28.43
N VAL A 4 -14.01 -16.24 -28.30
CA VAL A 4 -13.09 -17.23 -27.70
C VAL A 4 -11.84 -17.42 -28.55
N ALA A 5 -11.98 -17.50 -29.88
CA ALA A 5 -10.86 -17.69 -30.80
C ALA A 5 -9.83 -16.54 -30.67
N LYS A 6 -10.27 -15.28 -30.75
CA LYS A 6 -9.38 -14.11 -30.63
C LYS A 6 -8.70 -14.03 -29.26
N LYS A 7 -9.36 -14.49 -28.19
CA LYS A 7 -8.75 -14.53 -26.85
C LYS A 7 -7.61 -15.56 -26.79
N VAL A 8 -7.82 -16.73 -27.40
CA VAL A 8 -6.81 -17.79 -27.46
C VAL A 8 -5.61 -17.32 -28.28
N ASP A 9 -5.84 -16.78 -29.48
CA ASP A 9 -4.77 -16.24 -30.34
C ASP A 9 -3.98 -15.12 -29.63
N PHE A 10 -4.69 -14.21 -28.95
CA PHE A 10 -4.06 -13.16 -28.16
C PHE A 10 -3.19 -13.73 -27.03
N ALA A 11 -3.69 -14.71 -26.28
CA ALA A 11 -2.93 -15.35 -25.20
C ALA A 11 -1.66 -16.05 -25.72
N TYR A 12 -1.78 -16.82 -26.81
CA TYR A 12 -0.62 -17.45 -27.46
C TYR A 12 0.39 -16.43 -27.97
N SER A 13 -0.08 -15.29 -28.50
CA SER A 13 0.81 -14.24 -29.02
C SER A 13 1.70 -13.60 -27.95
N LEU A 14 1.33 -13.72 -26.68
CA LEU A 14 2.04 -13.18 -25.52
C LEU A 14 2.92 -14.21 -24.81
N PHE A 15 2.90 -15.48 -25.20
CA PHE A 15 3.81 -16.46 -24.61
C PHE A 15 5.27 -16.09 -24.86
N GLU A 16 6.10 -16.35 -23.84
CA GLU A 16 7.54 -16.05 -23.83
C GLU A 16 7.89 -14.56 -23.99
N LYS A 17 6.91 -13.66 -23.93
CA LYS A 17 7.09 -12.21 -23.98
C LYS A 17 6.81 -11.59 -22.62
N GLN A 18 7.59 -10.58 -22.27
CA GLN A 18 7.34 -9.79 -21.07
C GLN A 18 6.13 -8.87 -21.29
N VAL A 19 5.18 -8.89 -20.35
CA VAL A 19 4.06 -7.94 -20.33
C VAL A 19 4.34 -6.87 -19.29
N PRO A 20 4.62 -5.62 -19.69
CA PRO A 20 4.91 -4.54 -18.75
C PRO A 20 3.62 -4.02 -18.10
N VAL A 21 3.76 -3.34 -16.96
CA VAL A 21 2.60 -2.90 -16.15
C VAL A 21 1.76 -1.83 -16.83
N ASP A 22 2.37 -0.98 -17.66
CA ASP A 22 1.74 0.07 -18.45
C ASP A 22 0.87 -0.47 -19.61
N ALA A 23 1.05 -1.75 -19.98
CA ALA A 23 0.17 -2.43 -20.93
C ALA A 23 -1.17 -2.87 -20.31
N ILE A 24 -1.25 -2.97 -18.98
CA ILE A 24 -2.42 -3.49 -18.25
C ILE A 24 -3.18 -2.37 -17.55
N PHE A 25 -2.47 -1.45 -16.91
CA PHE A 25 -3.05 -0.36 -16.11
C PHE A 25 -2.67 0.99 -16.69
N GLN A 26 -3.57 1.96 -16.52
CA GLN A 26 -3.34 3.33 -16.96
C GLN A 26 -3.19 4.30 -15.78
N LYS A 27 -2.53 5.44 -16.06
CA LYS A 27 -2.54 6.58 -15.12
C LYS A 27 -3.98 7.03 -14.90
N ASP A 28 -4.29 7.44 -13.67
CA ASP A 28 -5.60 7.91 -13.19
C ASP A 28 -6.72 6.88 -13.16
N GLU A 29 -6.45 5.62 -13.54
CA GLU A 29 -7.40 4.52 -13.39
C GLU A 29 -7.61 4.16 -11.90
N MET A 30 -8.80 3.66 -11.57
CA MET A 30 -9.09 3.03 -10.28
C MET A 30 -8.87 1.52 -10.37
N ILE A 31 -8.02 1.01 -9.49
CA ILE A 31 -7.72 -0.41 -9.38
C ILE A 31 -8.11 -0.95 -8.01
N ASP A 32 -8.26 -2.26 -7.92
CA ASP A 32 -8.44 -2.97 -6.66
C ASP A 32 -7.14 -3.70 -6.30
N ILE A 33 -6.77 -3.65 -5.02
CA ILE A 33 -5.59 -4.33 -4.50
C ILE A 33 -6.05 -5.52 -3.68
N ILE A 34 -5.57 -6.70 -4.04
CA ILE A 34 -5.86 -7.95 -3.36
C ILE A 34 -4.57 -8.46 -2.73
N GLY A 35 -4.63 -8.80 -1.45
CA GLY A 35 -3.46 -9.32 -0.77
C GLY A 35 -3.75 -9.73 0.67
N VAL A 36 -2.66 -10.04 1.38
CA VAL A 36 -2.74 -10.52 2.76
C VAL A 36 -2.21 -9.44 3.69
N THR A 37 -2.98 -9.10 4.72
CA THR A 37 -2.63 -8.06 5.70
C THR A 37 -1.40 -8.41 6.54
N LYS A 38 -0.72 -7.42 7.12
CA LYS A 38 0.41 -7.64 8.04
C LYS A 38 -0.04 -8.52 9.21
N GLY A 39 0.69 -9.60 9.47
CA GLY A 39 0.43 -10.48 10.62
C GLY A 39 0.73 -9.75 11.92
N LYS A 40 -0.16 -9.91 12.91
CA LYS A 40 0.01 -9.39 14.28
C LYS A 40 0.02 -10.50 15.33
N GLY A 41 -0.22 -11.75 14.91
CA GLY A 41 -0.21 -12.92 15.79
C GLY A 41 -1.50 -13.02 16.62
N TYR A 42 -1.38 -13.60 17.81
CA TYR A 42 -2.48 -13.74 18.75
C TYR A 42 -2.71 -12.42 19.49
N GLU A 43 -3.89 -11.82 19.31
CA GLU A 43 -4.25 -10.54 19.89
C GLU A 43 -5.46 -10.66 20.81
N GLY A 44 -5.53 -9.77 21.81
CA GLY A 44 -6.65 -9.66 22.72
C GLY A 44 -7.91 -9.09 22.05
N VAL A 45 -9.04 -9.16 22.76
CA VAL A 45 -10.33 -8.65 22.24
C VAL A 45 -10.30 -7.16 21.88
N VAL A 46 -9.54 -6.35 22.62
CA VAL A 46 -9.46 -4.90 22.45
C VAL A 46 -8.81 -4.54 21.10
N THR A 47 -7.66 -5.13 20.78
CA THR A 47 -6.91 -4.84 19.55
C THR A 47 -7.47 -5.56 18.33
N ARG A 48 -8.08 -6.74 18.53
CA ARG A 48 -8.67 -7.54 17.44
C ARG A 48 -10.04 -7.00 16.99
N TRP A 49 -10.89 -6.60 17.94
CA TRP A 49 -12.28 -6.22 17.68
C TRP A 49 -12.62 -4.77 18.04
N GLY A 50 -11.69 -4.01 18.64
CA GLY A 50 -11.92 -2.61 18.98
C GLY A 50 -12.82 -2.37 20.19
N VAL A 51 -13.05 -3.39 21.04
CA VAL A 51 -13.90 -3.24 22.23
C VAL A 51 -13.27 -2.33 23.28
N THR A 52 -14.10 -1.56 23.99
CA THR A 52 -13.65 -0.68 25.08
C THR A 52 -13.07 -1.48 26.25
N ARG A 53 -12.01 -0.94 26.87
CA ARG A 53 -11.40 -1.52 28.07
C ARG A 53 -12.30 -1.32 29.30
N LEU A 54 -12.26 -2.26 30.24
CA LEU A 54 -12.96 -2.10 31.51
C LEU A 54 -12.28 -1.06 32.44
N PRO A 55 -13.03 -0.49 33.40
CA PRO A 55 -12.50 0.49 34.35
C PRO A 55 -11.31 -0.03 35.14
N ARG A 56 -10.35 0.86 35.48
CA ARG A 56 -9.08 0.51 36.15
C ARG A 56 -9.22 -0.40 37.39
N LYS A 57 -10.31 -0.28 38.15
CA LYS A 57 -10.55 -1.05 39.39
C LYS A 57 -11.16 -2.44 39.16
N THR A 58 -11.35 -2.88 37.92
CA THR A 58 -11.89 -4.22 37.65
C THR A 58 -10.90 -5.30 38.10
N HIS A 59 -11.38 -6.21 38.94
CA HIS A 59 -10.61 -7.36 39.39
C HIS A 59 -10.39 -8.38 38.26
N ARG A 60 -9.21 -9.00 38.22
CA ARG A 60 -8.79 -10.00 37.22
C ARG A 60 -8.86 -9.48 35.76
N GLY A 61 -8.34 -8.28 35.53
CA GLY A 61 -7.97 -7.80 34.21
C GLY A 61 -8.95 -6.81 33.55
N LEU A 62 -8.38 -5.93 32.73
CA LEU A 62 -9.06 -4.78 32.12
C LEU A 62 -9.36 -4.97 30.63
N ARG A 63 -8.58 -5.80 29.94
CA ARG A 63 -8.62 -5.96 28.47
C ARG A 63 -9.42 -7.20 28.08
N LYS A 64 -10.67 -7.27 28.54
CA LYS A 64 -11.60 -8.38 28.31
C LYS A 64 -13.01 -7.87 28.01
N VAL A 65 -13.83 -8.70 27.38
CA VAL A 65 -15.27 -8.51 27.31
C VAL A 65 -15.86 -9.02 28.63
N ALA A 66 -16.76 -8.25 29.26
CA ALA A 66 -17.32 -8.60 30.56
C ALA A 66 -18.34 -9.75 30.46
N CYS A 67 -19.40 -9.56 29.67
CA CYS A 67 -20.44 -10.57 29.45
C CYS A 67 -20.30 -11.16 28.04
N ILE A 68 -20.24 -12.49 27.94
CA ILE A 68 -20.04 -13.22 26.66
C ILE A 68 -21.33 -13.85 26.10
N GLY A 69 -22.47 -13.65 26.76
CA GLY A 69 -23.77 -14.19 26.36
C GLY A 69 -24.79 -14.12 27.48
N ALA A 70 -26.07 -14.18 27.12
CA ALA A 70 -27.15 -14.39 28.08
C ALA A 70 -27.15 -15.85 28.59
N TRP A 71 -28.00 -16.15 29.57
CA TRP A 71 -28.15 -17.53 30.07
C TRP A 71 -28.68 -18.46 28.98
N HIS A 72 -29.76 -18.05 28.30
CA HIS A 72 -30.36 -18.78 27.19
C HIS A 72 -30.20 -17.95 25.92
N PRO A 73 -29.61 -18.48 24.84
CA PRO A 73 -29.14 -19.86 24.65
C PRO A 73 -27.85 -20.18 25.41
N ALA A 74 -27.72 -21.42 25.91
CA ALA A 74 -26.56 -21.90 26.69
C ALA A 74 -25.33 -22.20 25.81
N ARG A 75 -24.94 -21.23 24.97
CA ARG A 75 -23.76 -21.28 24.09
C ARG A 75 -23.23 -19.88 23.83
N VAL A 76 -21.94 -19.76 23.59
CA VAL A 76 -21.35 -18.48 23.17
C VAL A 76 -21.61 -18.27 21.67
N SER A 77 -22.16 -17.10 21.31
CA SER A 77 -22.39 -16.75 19.90
C SER A 77 -21.08 -16.46 19.18
N TYR A 78 -21.00 -16.81 17.89
CA TYR A 78 -19.87 -16.47 17.02
C TYR A 78 -19.70 -14.95 16.82
N THR A 79 -20.78 -14.18 17.02
CA THR A 79 -20.77 -12.71 16.94
C THR A 79 -20.07 -12.05 18.13
N VAL A 80 -19.85 -12.79 19.23
CA VAL A 80 -19.21 -12.24 20.43
C VAL A 80 -17.70 -12.10 20.18
N ALA A 81 -17.17 -10.92 20.46
CA ALA A 81 -15.76 -10.62 20.30
C ALA A 81 -14.89 -11.51 21.21
N ARG A 82 -13.97 -12.28 20.60
CA ARG A 82 -13.01 -13.15 21.31
C ARG A 82 -11.58 -12.91 20.84
N ALA A 83 -10.62 -13.10 21.74
CA ALA A 83 -9.20 -13.05 21.41
C ALA A 83 -8.85 -14.13 20.37
N GLY A 84 -7.73 -13.95 19.66
CA GLY A 84 -7.30 -14.87 18.62
C GLY A 84 -6.41 -14.21 17.57
N GLN A 85 -6.22 -14.90 16.45
CA GLN A 85 -5.42 -14.40 15.34
C GLN A 85 -5.92 -13.04 14.83
N ASN A 86 -5.00 -12.09 14.70
CA ASN A 86 -5.21 -10.79 14.08
C ASN A 86 -4.14 -10.52 13.01
N GLY A 87 -4.58 -10.00 11.87
CA GLY A 87 -3.73 -9.84 10.69
C GLY A 87 -3.40 -11.18 10.01
N TYR A 88 -2.66 -11.09 8.91
CA TYR A 88 -2.48 -12.21 7.98
C TYR A 88 -3.79 -12.73 7.38
N HIS A 89 -4.78 -11.85 7.24
CA HIS A 89 -6.05 -12.15 6.59
C HIS A 89 -6.03 -11.67 5.13
N HIS A 90 -6.63 -12.45 4.24
CA HIS A 90 -6.88 -12.05 2.85
C HIS A 90 -7.89 -10.90 2.79
N ARG A 91 -7.55 -9.81 2.10
CA ARG A 91 -8.38 -8.61 1.96
C ARG A 91 -8.27 -8.02 0.56
N THR A 92 -9.36 -7.40 0.14
CA THR A 92 -9.42 -6.58 -1.08
C THR A 92 -9.66 -5.14 -0.66
N GLU A 93 -8.71 -4.26 -1.00
CA GLU A 93 -8.89 -2.82 -0.90
C GLU A 93 -9.28 -2.27 -2.27
N MET A 94 -10.53 -1.81 -2.40
CA MET A 94 -11.10 -1.36 -3.66
C MET A 94 -10.79 0.11 -3.94
N ASN A 95 -10.94 0.53 -5.20
CA ASN A 95 -10.99 1.93 -5.62
C ASN A 95 -9.70 2.72 -5.27
N LYS A 96 -8.55 2.10 -5.49
CA LYS A 96 -7.24 2.72 -5.35
C LYS A 96 -6.86 3.40 -6.65
N LYS A 97 -6.68 4.71 -6.60
CA LYS A 97 -6.29 5.49 -7.78
C LYS A 97 -4.81 5.30 -8.10
N VAL A 98 -4.49 5.07 -9.36
CA VAL A 98 -3.12 5.06 -9.86
C VAL A 98 -2.70 6.50 -10.16
N TYR A 99 -1.76 7.04 -9.40
CA TYR A 99 -1.26 8.41 -9.60
C TYR A 99 -0.14 8.49 -10.64
N ARG A 100 0.70 7.45 -10.72
CA ARG A 100 1.81 7.39 -11.67
C ARG A 100 2.23 5.95 -11.89
N ILE A 101 2.62 5.64 -13.11
CA ILE A 101 3.36 4.43 -13.46
C ILE A 101 4.75 4.90 -13.87
N GLY A 102 5.78 4.51 -13.11
CA GLY A 102 7.16 4.84 -13.41
C GLY A 102 7.84 3.66 -14.08
N LYS A 103 8.42 3.89 -15.26
CA LYS A 103 9.02 2.85 -16.09
C LYS A 103 10.51 3.04 -16.24
N VAL A 104 11.29 2.01 -15.95
CA VAL A 104 12.76 2.07 -15.98
C VAL A 104 13.25 2.61 -17.33
N GLY A 105 14.23 3.51 -17.30
CA GLY A 105 14.79 4.14 -18.49
C GLY A 105 13.97 5.30 -19.06
N GLN A 106 12.77 5.57 -18.54
CA GLN A 106 11.97 6.74 -18.89
C GLN A 106 12.01 7.81 -17.79
N GLU A 107 11.76 9.06 -18.16
CA GLU A 107 11.59 10.16 -17.20
C GLU A 107 10.44 9.88 -16.20
N SER A 108 9.46 9.06 -16.61
CA SER A 108 8.37 8.62 -15.74
C SER A 108 8.84 7.89 -14.47
N HIS A 109 10.05 7.32 -14.45
CA HIS A 109 10.65 6.64 -13.28
C HIS A 109 11.30 7.60 -12.28
N LYS A 110 11.76 8.76 -12.73
CA LYS A 110 12.30 9.78 -11.83
C LYS A 110 11.16 10.41 -11.03
N ALA A 111 11.43 10.77 -9.78
CA ALA A 111 10.51 11.50 -8.92
C ALA A 111 10.52 13.01 -9.20
N MET A 112 10.52 13.37 -10.49
CA MET A 112 10.41 14.73 -11.01
C MET A 112 8.98 15.03 -11.45
N THR A 113 8.60 16.30 -11.43
CA THR A 113 7.30 16.78 -11.95
C THR A 113 7.51 18.04 -12.81
N GLU A 114 6.47 18.49 -13.49
CA GLU A 114 6.49 19.78 -14.20
C GLU A 114 6.78 20.96 -13.26
N PHE A 115 6.35 20.85 -12.00
CA PHE A 115 6.47 21.89 -10.98
C PHE A 115 7.75 21.78 -10.13
N ASP A 116 8.36 20.59 -10.07
CA ASP A 116 9.59 20.29 -9.34
C ASP A 116 10.56 19.55 -10.26
N ARG A 117 11.49 20.33 -10.84
CA ARG A 117 12.52 19.84 -11.75
C ARG A 117 13.77 19.31 -11.03
N THR A 118 13.73 19.16 -9.71
CA THR A 118 14.85 18.59 -8.96
C THR A 118 15.06 17.14 -9.39
N GLU A 119 16.22 16.82 -9.98
CA GLU A 119 16.54 15.44 -10.37
C GLU A 119 16.69 14.54 -9.14
N LYS A 120 15.71 13.65 -8.95
CA LYS A 120 15.68 12.69 -7.84
C LYS A 120 14.92 11.43 -8.24
N GLU A 121 15.29 10.31 -7.65
CA GLU A 121 14.61 9.02 -7.84
C GLU A 121 13.45 8.86 -6.85
N ILE A 122 12.52 7.93 -7.13
CA ILE A 122 11.44 7.59 -6.19
C ILE A 122 11.94 6.97 -4.88
N THR A 123 13.14 6.39 -4.91
CA THR A 123 13.77 5.83 -3.72
C THR A 123 14.23 6.98 -2.80
N PRO A 124 13.76 7.05 -1.54
CA PRO A 124 14.17 8.10 -0.63
C PRO A 124 15.64 7.98 -0.26
N MET A 125 16.24 9.07 0.24
CA MET A 125 17.61 9.06 0.74
C MET A 125 17.84 7.95 1.77
N GLY A 126 18.81 7.07 1.51
CA GLY A 126 19.09 5.90 2.37
C GLY A 126 18.18 4.68 2.15
N GLY A 127 17.28 4.74 1.16
CA GLY A 127 16.41 3.64 0.77
C GLY A 127 15.12 3.52 1.61
N PHE A 128 14.18 2.71 1.12
CA PHE A 128 12.97 2.39 1.87
C PHE A 128 13.31 1.48 3.07
N PRO A 129 12.90 1.83 4.31
CA PRO A 129 13.26 1.06 5.50
C PRO A 129 12.79 -0.39 5.38
N HIS A 130 13.66 -1.36 5.65
CA HIS A 130 13.39 -2.80 5.51
C HIS A 130 12.97 -3.28 4.10
N TYR A 131 13.11 -2.46 3.07
CA TYR A 131 12.89 -2.83 1.67
C TYR A 131 14.17 -2.69 0.86
N GLY A 132 14.71 -1.47 0.77
CA GLY A 132 15.87 -1.14 -0.05
C GLY A 132 15.54 -0.13 -1.15
N ILE A 133 16.18 -0.28 -2.30
CA ILE A 133 16.09 0.61 -3.46
C ILE A 133 15.09 0.04 -4.48
N VAL A 134 14.25 0.89 -5.05
CA VAL A 134 13.35 0.53 -6.14
C VAL A 134 14.08 0.75 -7.46
N LYS A 135 14.42 -0.33 -8.15
CA LYS A 135 15.14 -0.31 -9.45
C LYS A 135 14.24 -0.61 -10.65
N GLU A 136 13.14 -1.31 -10.41
CA GLU A 136 12.20 -1.74 -11.43
C GLU A 136 11.05 -0.75 -11.62
N ASP A 137 10.15 -1.07 -12.56
CA ASP A 137 8.90 -0.36 -12.75
C ASP A 137 8.10 -0.30 -11.43
N TYR A 138 7.44 0.84 -11.19
CA TYR A 138 6.63 1.04 -10.00
C TYR A 138 5.27 1.65 -10.33
N VAL A 139 4.29 1.37 -9.47
CA VAL A 139 2.97 1.97 -9.50
C VAL A 139 2.76 2.76 -8.22
N LEU A 140 2.54 4.06 -8.36
CA LEU A 140 2.16 4.92 -7.26
C LEU A 140 0.65 4.89 -7.09
N ILE A 141 0.20 4.35 -5.97
CA ILE A 141 -1.23 4.21 -5.64
C ILE A 141 -1.64 5.20 -4.55
N LYS A 142 -2.92 5.61 -4.58
CA LYS A 142 -3.51 6.47 -3.56
C LYS A 142 -3.64 5.73 -2.22
N GLY A 143 -3.00 6.27 -1.18
CA GLY A 143 -3.22 5.87 0.21
C GLY A 143 -2.46 4.60 0.62
N CYS A 144 -3.05 3.83 1.54
CA CYS A 144 -2.44 2.60 2.05
C CYS A 144 -2.56 1.42 1.07
N CYS A 145 -1.78 0.38 1.34
CA CYS A 145 -1.81 -0.91 0.67
C CYS A 145 -1.79 -2.03 1.72
N VAL A 146 -2.44 -3.16 1.41
CA VAL A 146 -2.47 -4.32 2.30
C VAL A 146 -1.09 -4.98 2.41
N GLY A 147 -0.75 -5.40 3.63
CA GLY A 147 0.44 -6.21 3.87
C GLY A 147 1.68 -5.41 4.30
N PRO A 148 2.73 -6.10 4.77
CA PRO A 148 4.02 -5.49 5.03
C PRO A 148 4.81 -5.28 3.73
N LYS A 149 5.90 -4.52 3.82
CA LYS A 149 6.91 -4.40 2.76
C LYS A 149 7.41 -5.78 2.34
N LYS A 150 7.85 -5.93 1.07
CA LYS A 150 8.31 -7.19 0.44
C LYS A 150 7.22 -8.26 0.24
N ARG A 151 5.96 -7.99 0.58
CA ARG A 151 4.86 -8.91 0.32
C ARG A 151 4.32 -8.70 -1.10
N VAL A 152 4.07 -9.81 -1.80
CA VAL A 152 3.34 -9.80 -3.07
C VAL A 152 1.91 -9.30 -2.86
N VAL A 153 1.48 -8.41 -3.75
CA VAL A 153 0.10 -7.93 -3.84
C VAL A 153 -0.36 -8.08 -5.28
N THR A 154 -1.61 -8.47 -5.47
CA THR A 154 -2.22 -8.60 -6.79
C THR A 154 -3.02 -7.35 -7.08
N LEU A 155 -2.69 -6.67 -8.18
CA LEU A 155 -3.49 -5.56 -8.70
C LEU A 155 -4.51 -6.11 -9.68
N ARG A 156 -5.74 -5.62 -9.60
CA ARG A 156 -6.84 -5.98 -10.50
C ARG A 156 -7.53 -4.72 -10.97
N GLN A 157 -7.97 -4.69 -12.23
CA GLN A 157 -8.88 -3.64 -12.69
C GLN A 157 -10.14 -3.62 -11.80
N SER A 158 -10.69 -2.43 -11.54
CA SER A 158 -11.86 -2.34 -10.66
C SER A 158 -13.06 -3.08 -11.27
N LEU A 159 -13.77 -3.84 -10.44
CA LEU A 159 -15.01 -4.51 -10.88
C LEU A 159 -16.16 -3.53 -11.07
N VAL A 160 -16.10 -2.37 -10.40
CA VAL A 160 -17.15 -1.38 -10.44
C VAL A 160 -16.81 -0.35 -11.51
N LYS A 161 -17.75 -0.10 -12.41
CA LYS A 161 -17.61 0.97 -13.40
C LYS A 161 -17.50 2.31 -12.67
N GLN A 162 -16.41 3.01 -12.95
CA GLN A 162 -16.12 4.28 -12.30
C GLN A 162 -16.86 5.43 -13.01
N THR A 163 -17.74 6.10 -12.29
CA THR A 163 -18.52 7.25 -12.80
C THR A 163 -18.41 8.49 -11.92
N SER A 164 -17.78 8.36 -10.74
CA SER A 164 -17.64 9.49 -9.82
C SER A 164 -16.58 10.48 -10.32
N ARG A 165 -16.80 11.77 -10.05
CA ARG A 165 -15.84 12.84 -10.41
C ARG A 165 -14.45 12.58 -9.84
N VAL A 166 -14.38 12.12 -8.58
CA VAL A 166 -13.11 11.79 -7.90
C VAL A 166 -12.37 10.64 -8.61
N ALA A 167 -13.11 9.65 -9.11
CA ALA A 167 -12.52 8.55 -9.85
C ALA A 167 -11.99 9.00 -11.22
N MET A 168 -12.71 9.86 -11.93
CA MET A 168 -12.35 10.34 -13.27
C MET A 168 -11.38 11.54 -13.28
N GLU A 169 -11.06 12.11 -12.13
CA GLU A 169 -10.17 13.28 -12.02
C GLU A 169 -8.76 12.98 -12.58
N GLU A 170 -8.21 13.82 -13.44
CA GLU A 170 -6.81 13.67 -13.84
C GLU A 170 -5.89 14.23 -12.75
N ILE A 171 -4.97 13.42 -12.23
CA ILE A 171 -4.06 13.87 -11.16
C ILE A 171 -2.77 14.41 -11.76
N LYS A 172 -2.46 15.67 -11.43
CA LYS A 172 -1.17 16.30 -11.69
C LYS A 172 -0.36 16.38 -10.40
N LEU A 173 0.64 15.53 -10.30
CA LEU A 173 1.55 15.51 -9.15
C LEU A 173 2.44 16.75 -9.19
N LYS A 174 2.50 17.47 -8.07
CA LYS A 174 3.35 18.68 -7.94
C LYS A 174 4.72 18.37 -7.35
N PHE A 175 4.79 17.40 -6.44
CA PHE A 175 6.00 17.13 -5.66
C PHE A 175 6.04 15.68 -5.19
N PHE A 176 7.24 15.12 -5.12
CA PHE A 176 7.53 13.85 -4.48
C PHE A 176 8.44 14.07 -3.28
N ASP A 177 8.03 13.53 -2.13
CA ASP A 177 8.86 13.54 -0.93
C ASP A 177 9.80 12.32 -0.90
N THR A 178 11.07 12.57 -1.19
CA THR A 178 12.17 11.60 -1.25
C THR A 178 13.14 11.77 -0.07
N SER A 179 12.73 12.50 0.96
CA SER A 179 13.45 12.59 2.23
C SER A 179 13.65 11.22 2.89
N ALA A 180 14.74 11.09 3.67
CA ALA A 180 15.05 9.85 4.36
C ALA A 180 13.92 9.42 5.32
N LYS A 181 13.59 8.12 5.33
CA LYS A 181 12.50 7.55 6.15
C LYS A 181 12.96 6.84 7.43
N ASN A 182 14.28 6.79 7.67
CA ASN A 182 14.89 6.27 8.90
C ASN A 182 15.17 7.43 9.86
N GLY A 183 14.11 7.99 10.45
CA GLY A 183 14.18 9.20 11.27
C GLY A 183 13.60 10.42 10.55
N HIS A 184 14.04 11.61 10.95
CA HIS A 184 13.58 12.88 10.37
C HIS A 184 14.67 13.47 9.48
N SER A 185 14.30 13.89 8.27
CA SER A 185 15.20 14.58 7.35
C SER A 185 14.50 15.78 6.74
N CYS A 186 15.21 16.90 6.68
CA CYS A 186 14.75 18.13 6.03
C CYS A 186 15.18 18.22 4.55
N TYR A 187 15.93 17.25 4.03
CA TYR A 187 16.49 17.30 2.68
C TYR A 187 15.84 16.26 1.77
N GLN A 188 15.66 16.61 0.51
CA GLN A 188 15.10 15.74 -0.52
C GLN A 188 16.18 14.99 -1.31
N THR A 189 17.37 15.58 -1.41
CA THR A 189 18.52 15.00 -2.13
C THR A 189 19.80 15.05 -1.30
N SER A 190 20.75 14.16 -1.62
CA SER A 190 22.09 14.18 -1.04
C SER A 190 22.86 15.45 -1.40
N VAL A 191 22.62 16.01 -2.59
CA VAL A 191 23.22 17.26 -3.07
C VAL A 191 22.75 18.45 -2.22
N GLU A 192 21.45 18.54 -1.96
CA GLU A 192 20.87 19.56 -1.08
C GLU A 192 21.47 19.48 0.32
N LYS A 193 21.56 18.26 0.88
CA LYS A 193 22.18 18.02 2.19
C LYS A 193 23.65 18.45 2.19
N ALA A 194 24.43 18.07 1.18
CA ALA A 194 25.84 18.43 1.08
C ALA A 194 26.04 19.95 0.95
N LYS A 195 25.18 20.62 0.17
CA LYS A 195 25.19 22.08 0.02
C LYS A 195 24.91 22.79 1.35
N SER A 196 24.02 22.25 2.17
CA SER A 196 23.68 22.84 3.46
C SER A 196 24.77 22.66 4.51
N PHE A 197 25.44 21.50 4.56
CA PHE A 197 26.48 21.23 5.56
C PHE A 197 27.88 21.70 5.15
N GLY A 198 28.11 21.94 3.86
CA GLY A 198 29.41 22.38 3.35
C GLY A 198 30.50 21.32 3.54
N ARG A 199 31.71 21.73 3.93
CA ARG A 199 32.86 20.84 4.08
C ARG A 199 32.80 20.11 5.42
N VAL A 200 32.50 18.82 5.38
CA VAL A 200 32.54 17.92 6.54
C VAL A 200 33.79 17.02 6.50
N ILE A 201 34.22 16.54 7.66
CA ILE A 201 35.27 15.52 7.76
C ILE A 201 34.74 14.26 7.05
N LYS A 202 35.49 13.74 6.06
CA LYS A 202 35.19 12.43 5.48
C LYS A 202 35.41 11.40 6.58
N ALA A 203 34.34 10.73 6.97
CA ALA A 203 34.42 9.50 7.78
C ALA A 203 35.03 8.36 6.94
#